data_AF-A0A3C1SGZ1-F1
#
_entry.id   AF-A0A3C1SGZ1-F1
#
_cell.length_a   1.000
_cell.length_b   1.000
_cell.length_c   1.000
_cell.angle_alpha   90.00
_cell.angle_beta   90.00
_cell.angle_gamma   90.00
#
_symmetry.space_group_name_H-M   'P 1'
#
loop_
_entity.id
_entity.type
_entity.pdbx_description
1 polymer ?
#
loop_
_entity_poly.entity_id
_entity_poly.type
_entity_poly.pdbx_seq_one_letter_code
_entity_poly.pdbx_strand_id
1 'polypeptide(L)' 'MPRAIDGTKRKNRRAKILSLAKGFYGDRKSNFKAAKDAVVKALDHAYSGRKLKKRQYRQ' A
#
# COMPACT_ATOMS: atom_id res chain seq x y z
N MET A 1 -35.67 -11.66 8.68
CA MET A 1 -34.44 -11.92 7.88
C MET A 1 -33.22 -11.49 8.68
N PRO A 2 -32.13 -12.28 8.76
CA PRO A 2 -30.93 -11.89 9.49
C PRO A 2 -30.17 -10.76 8.77
N ARG A 3 -29.63 -9.79 9.52
CA ARG A 3 -28.86 -8.66 8.99
C ARG A 3 -27.41 -9.05 8.74
N ALA A 4 -26.91 -8.86 7.52
CA ALA A 4 -25.49 -9.02 7.22
C ALA A 4 -24.67 -7.88 7.87
N ILE A 5 -23.73 -8.24 8.75
CA ILE A 5 -22.83 -7.31 9.42
C ILE A 5 -21.40 -7.55 8.93
N ASP A 6 -20.67 -6.48 8.65
CA ASP A 6 -19.33 -6.54 8.05
C ASP A 6 -18.24 -7.14 8.97
N GLY A 7 -18.48 -7.17 10.28
CA GLY A 7 -17.57 -7.72 11.29
C GLY A 7 -16.15 -7.15 11.20
N THR A 8 -15.15 -8.05 11.20
CA THR A 8 -13.72 -7.68 11.24
C THR A 8 -13.12 -7.39 9.87
N LYS A 9 -13.87 -7.57 8.76
CA LYS A 9 -13.35 -7.44 7.39
C LYS A 9 -12.70 -6.08 7.14
N ARG A 10 -13.33 -5.00 7.63
CA ARG A 10 -12.81 -3.62 7.49
C ARG A 10 -11.49 -3.42 8.23
N LYS A 11 -11.38 -3.94 9.46
CA LYS A 11 -10.17 -3.85 10.30
C LYS A 11 -9.01 -4.60 9.64
N ASN A 12 -9.25 -5.82 9.19
CA ASN A 12 -8.23 -6.67 8.57
C ASN A 12 -7.69 -6.07 7.27
N ARG A 13 -8.56 -5.46 6.44
CA ARG A 13 -8.14 -4.75 5.22
C ARG A 13 -7.24 -3.56 5.53
N ARG A 14 -7.57 -2.77 6.56
CA ARG A 14 -6.74 -1.62 6.96
C ARG A 14 -5.38 -2.06 7.49
N ALA A 15 -5.35 -3.11 8.31
CA ALA A 15 -4.11 -3.67 8.85
C ALA A 15 -3.15 -4.12 7.73
N LYS A 16 -3.65 -4.78 6.67
CA LYS A 16 -2.85 -5.18 5.50
C LYS A 16 -2.20 -3.98 4.78
N ILE A 17 -2.94 -2.89 4.61
CA ILE A 17 -2.39 -1.69 3.94
C ILE A 17 -1.37 -0.99 4.83
N LEU A 18 -1.63 -0.89 6.13
CA LEU A 18 -0.67 -0.31 7.08
C LEU A 18 0.59 -1.15 7.23
N SER A 19 0.51 -2.48 7.12
CA SER A 19 1.70 -3.33 7.10
C SER A 19 2.59 -3.09 5.88
N LEU A 20 1.99 -2.80 4.72
CA LEU A 20 2.73 -2.46 3.50
C LEU A 20 3.35 -1.05 3.56
N ALA A 21 2.70 -0.13 4.29
CA ALA A 21 3.15 1.25 4.43
C ALA A 21 4.21 1.46 5.54
N LYS A 22 4.68 0.38 6.20
CA LYS A 22 5.72 0.48 7.22
C LYS A 22 6.98 1.12 6.63
N GLY A 23 7.60 2.02 7.39
CA GLY A 23 8.79 2.76 6.96
C GLY A 23 8.50 4.03 6.15
N PHE A 24 7.23 4.30 5.78
CA PHE A 24 6.89 5.58 5.16
C PHE A 24 7.04 6.75 6.14
N TYR A 25 7.31 7.93 5.61
CA TYR A 25 7.51 9.13 6.42
C TYR A 25 6.19 9.73 6.92
N GLY A 26 6.19 10.23 8.17
CA GLY A 26 5.04 10.93 8.78
C GLY A 26 3.76 10.10 8.79
N ASP A 27 2.64 10.76 8.47
CA ASP A 27 1.30 10.17 8.50
C ASP A 27 1.09 9.01 7.52
N ARG A 28 1.96 8.86 6.52
CA ARG A 28 1.84 7.79 5.51
C ARG A 28 2.09 6.40 6.09
N LYS A 29 2.71 6.27 7.27
CA LYS A 29 2.89 4.97 7.96
C LYS A 29 1.75 4.58 8.90
N SER A 30 0.98 5.56 9.40
CA SER A 30 0.00 5.38 10.48
C SER A 30 -1.44 5.62 10.02
N ASN A 31 -1.67 6.65 9.20
CA ASN A 31 -3.01 7.04 8.77
C ASN A 31 -3.44 6.27 7.52
N PHE A 32 -4.53 5.49 7.63
CA PHE A 32 -4.98 4.59 6.55
C PHE A 32 -5.20 5.30 5.19
N LYS A 33 -5.78 6.49 5.18
CA LYS A 33 -6.05 7.23 3.92
C LYS A 33 -4.73 7.60 3.23
N ALA A 34 -3.85 8.27 3.97
CA ALA A 34 -2.52 8.66 3.47
C ALA A 34 -1.66 7.43 3.09
N ALA A 35 -1.71 6.37 3.89
CA ALA A 35 -1.02 5.11 3.63
C ALA A 35 -1.51 4.44 2.34
N LYS A 36 -2.83 4.39 2.12
CA LYS A 36 -3.42 3.83 0.89
C LYS A 36 -2.88 4.55 -0.35
N ASP A 37 -2.95 5.88 -0.34
CA ASP A 37 -2.53 6.68 -1.51
C ASP A 37 -1.03 6.56 -1.77
N ALA A 38 -0.22 6.53 -0.70
CA ALA A 38 1.22 6.33 -0.79
C ALA A 38 1.60 4.94 -1.31
N VAL A 39 0.94 3.89 -0.81
CA VAL A 39 1.21 2.50 -1.24
C VAL A 39 0.87 2.32 -2.72
N VAL A 40 -0.25 2.88 -3.21
CA VAL A 40 -0.63 2.78 -4.62
C VAL A 40 0.43 3.42 -5.52
N LYS A 41 0.90 4.63 -5.19
CA LYS A 41 1.97 5.30 -5.94
C LYS A 41 3.28 4.52 -5.89
N ALA A 42 3.64 3.99 -4.73
CA ALA A 42 4.86 3.19 -4.57
C ALA A 42 4.84 1.92 -5.44
N LEU A 43 3.68 1.26 -5.56
CA LEU A 43 3.53 0.06 -6.40
C LEU A 43 3.69 0.36 -7.89
N ASP A 44 3.17 1.49 -8.36
CA ASP A 44 3.36 1.94 -9.74
C ASP A 44 4.83 2.28 -10.03
N HIS A 45 5.48 3.03 -9.14
CA HIS A 45 6.91 3.30 -9.24
C HIS A 45 7.75 2.02 -9.18
N ALA A 46 7.38 1.03 -8.37
CA ALA A 46 8.09 -0.25 -8.31
C ALA A 46 8.01 -1.01 -9.65
N TYR A 47 6.87 -0.97 -10.35
CA TYR A 47 6.74 -1.56 -11.68
C TYR A 47 7.67 -0.89 -12.69
N SER A 48 7.61 0.44 -12.78
CA SER A 48 8.45 1.23 -13.68
C SER A 48 9.94 1.10 -13.35
N GLY A 49 10.29 1.17 -12.06
CA GLY A 49 11.65 1.02 -11.56
C GLY A 49 12.28 -0.33 -11.91
N ARG A 50 11.52 -1.43 -11.86
CA ARG A 50 12.02 -2.76 -12.31
C ARG A 50 12.43 -2.76 -13.78
N LYS A 51 11.72 -2.02 -14.65
CA LYS A 51 12.07 -1.91 -16.08
C LYS A 51 13.29 -1.02 -16.28
N LEU A 52 13.36 0.11 -15.58
CA LEU A 52 14.48 1.05 -15.65
C LEU A 52 15.78 0.42 -15.14
N LYS A 53 15.74 -0.32 -14.03
CA LYS A 53 16.90 -1.03 -13.46
C LYS A 53 17.56 -1.96 -14.49
N LYS A 54 16.79 -2.69 -15.28
CA LYS A 54 17.32 -3.55 -16.37
C LYS A 54 17.99 -2.75 -17.49
N ARG A 55 17.53 -1.53 -17.76
CA ARG A 55 18.17 -0.63 -18.75
C ARG A 55 19.46 -0.06 -18.19
N GLN A 56 19.46 0.36 -16.92
CA GLN A 56 20.63 0.89 -16.23
C GLN A 56 21.79 -0.11 -16.16
N TYR A 57 21.52 -1.41 -16.00
CA TYR A 57 22.58 -2.44 -16.06
C TYR A 57 23.07 -2.77 -17.48
N ARG A 58 22.33 -2.38 -18.52
CA ARG A 58 22.74 -2.60 -19.91
C ARG A 58 23.64 -1.46 -20.41
N GLN A 59 23.43 -0.24 -19.90
CA GLN A 59 24.35 0.87 -20.08
C GLN A 59 25.63 0.60 -19.29
#